data_AF-A0AAP0ATM1-F1
#
_entry.id   AF-A0AAP0ATM1-F1
#
_cell.length_a   1.000
_cell.length_b   1.000
_cell.length_c   1.000
_cell.angle_alpha   90.00
_cell.angle_beta   90.00
_cell.angle_gamma   90.00
#
_symmetry.space_group_name_H-M   'P 1'
#
loop_
_entity.id
_entity.type
_entity.pdbx_description
1 polymer ?
#
loop_
_entity_poly.entity_id
_entity_poly.type
_entity_poly.pdbx_seq_one_letter_code
_entity_poly.pdbx_strand_id
1 'polypeptide(L)'
;MSKYSAHLLLFSIIIALHFSDAAIVGGRMLRVEKIQNDKETYSRVPASHKVKGYNDETIILEPKKYPMVQELGKFAVQQKYIEDASFSTLMVFKEVFRASFTRYKDGFIYKINGKVLILQRTSYFPKHFEAEVVVMQSYLGQYMYLKSFLIFP
;
A
#
# COMPACT_ATOMS: atom_id res chain seq x y z
N MET A 1 -47.02 9.10 19.24
CA MET A 1 -45.70 8.80 18.62
C MET A 1 -45.44 9.81 17.51
N SER A 2 -44.38 10.62 17.63
CA SER A 2 -44.09 11.67 16.64
C SER A 2 -43.50 11.06 15.37
N LYS A 3 -43.91 11.59 14.20
CA LYS A 3 -43.45 11.12 12.87
C LYS A 3 -41.93 11.10 12.72
N TYR A 4 -41.21 11.89 13.51
CA TYR A 4 -39.74 11.98 13.50
C TYR A 4 -39.03 10.75 14.09
N SER A 5 -39.70 9.95 14.93
CA SER A 5 -39.09 8.76 15.55
C SER A 5 -38.88 7.61 14.57
N ALA A 6 -39.72 7.49 13.53
CA ALA A 6 -39.58 6.46 12.51
C ALA A 6 -38.40 6.74 11.55
N HIS A 7 -38.11 8.02 11.31
CA HIS A 7 -37.01 8.44 10.42
C HIS A 7 -35.64 8.14 11.06
N LEU A 8 -35.53 8.32 12.38
CA LEU A 8 -34.33 7.97 13.12
C LEU A 8 -34.05 6.46 13.10
N LEU A 9 -35.11 5.64 13.21
CA LEU A 9 -35.01 4.19 13.07
C LEU A 9 -34.56 3.79 11.66
N LEU A 10 -35.17 4.35 10.61
CA LEU A 10 -34.82 4.04 9.23
C LEU A 10 -33.36 4.42 8.92
N PHE A 11 -32.90 5.56 9.43
CA PHE A 11 -31.53 6.03 9.25
C PHE A 11 -30.50 5.12 9.96
N SER A 12 -30.81 4.64 11.17
CA SER A 12 -29.96 3.71 11.90
C SER A 12 -29.81 2.34 11.22
N ILE A 13 -30.85 1.86 10.52
CA ILE A 13 -30.81 0.61 9.75
C ILE A 13 -29.93 0.76 8.49
N ILE A 14 -30.04 1.91 7.78
CA ILE A 14 -29.22 2.18 6.58
C ILE A 14 -27.73 2.28 6.95
N ILE A 15 -27.42 2.91 8.08
CA ILE A 15 -26.07 2.97 8.64
C ILE A 15 -25.58 1.56 8.99
N ALA A 16 -26.37 0.76 9.69
CA ALA A 16 -25.99 -0.61 10.05
C ALA A 16 -25.73 -1.48 8.80
N LEU A 17 -26.53 -1.33 7.74
CA LEU A 17 -26.32 -2.01 6.46
C LEU A 17 -25.02 -1.56 5.76
N HIS A 18 -24.70 -0.26 5.76
CA HIS A 18 -23.43 0.26 5.22
C HIS A 18 -22.21 -0.29 5.98
N PHE A 19 -22.30 -0.43 7.30
CA PHE A 19 -21.21 -0.97 8.11
C PHE A 19 -21.15 -2.50 8.13
N SER A 20 -22.18 -3.20 7.64
CA SER A 20 -22.16 -4.67 7.54
C SER A 20 -21.18 -5.14 6.47
N ASP A 21 -21.08 -4.45 5.34
CA ASP A 21 -20.08 -4.74 4.31
C ASP A 21 -18.66 -4.33 4.75
N ALA A 22 -18.51 -3.21 5.47
CA ALA A 22 -17.23 -2.80 6.04
C ALA A 22 -16.76 -3.74 7.17
N ALA A 23 -17.68 -4.30 7.97
CA ALA A 23 -17.39 -5.30 8.99
C ALA A 23 -17.04 -6.67 8.38
N ILE A 24 -17.65 -7.04 7.25
CA ILE A 24 -17.28 -8.24 6.49
C ILE A 24 -15.91 -8.08 5.83
N VAL A 25 -15.51 -6.86 5.45
CA VAL A 25 -14.14 -6.56 4.98
C VAL A 25 -13.12 -6.54 6.14
N GLY A 26 -13.55 -6.17 7.37
CA GLY A 26 -12.72 -6.29 8.58
C GLY A 26 -12.61 -7.71 9.16
N GLY A 27 -13.57 -8.60 8.84
CA GLY A 27 -13.61 -10.00 9.31
C GLY A 27 -13.17 -11.05 8.28
N ARG A 28 -13.12 -10.71 6.98
CA ARG A 28 -12.46 -11.52 5.96
C ARG A 28 -10.98 -11.18 5.93
N MET A 29 -10.23 -11.79 6.85
CA MET A 29 -8.89 -12.25 6.45
C MET A 29 -9.09 -13.02 5.14
N LEU A 30 -8.45 -12.53 4.07
CA LEU A 30 -8.10 -13.34 2.91
C LEU A 30 -7.58 -14.67 3.46
N ARG A 31 -8.44 -15.71 3.44
CA ARG A 31 -8.01 -17.09 3.65
C ARG A 31 -7.18 -17.42 2.42
N VAL A 32 -5.92 -17.02 2.44
CA VAL A 32 -4.90 -17.59 1.58
C VAL A 32 -4.82 -19.04 2.05
N GLU A 33 -5.49 -19.92 1.30
CA GLU A 33 -5.33 -21.35 1.46
C GLU A 33 -3.83 -21.64 1.50
N LYS A 34 -3.41 -22.42 2.50
CA LYS A 34 -2.03 -22.85 2.65
C LYS A 34 -1.57 -23.44 1.32
N ILE A 35 -0.70 -22.74 0.62
CA ILE A 35 0.13 -23.35 -0.41
C ILE A 35 0.94 -24.41 0.34
N GLN A 36 0.57 -25.67 0.17
CA GLN A 36 1.32 -26.80 0.66
C GLN A 36 2.70 -26.73 0.02
N ASN A 37 3.72 -26.55 0.86
CA ASN A 37 5.12 -26.64 0.49
C ASN A 37 5.44 -28.10 0.17
N ASP A 38 5.28 -28.49 -1.10
CA ASP A 38 5.99 -29.65 -1.63
C ASP A 38 7.47 -29.26 -1.76
N LYS A 39 8.20 -29.68 -0.72
CA LYS A 39 9.64 -29.59 -0.59
C LYS A 39 10.32 -30.52 -1.61
N GLU A 40 10.40 -30.17 -2.88
CA GLU A 40 11.31 -30.91 -3.78
C GLU A 40 11.60 -30.24 -5.13
N THR A 41 12.15 -29.02 -5.13
CA THR A 41 13.03 -28.59 -6.24
C THR A 41 13.98 -27.46 -5.84
N TYR A 42 14.81 -27.67 -4.80
CA TYR A 42 15.99 -26.83 -4.59
C TYR A 42 17.08 -27.26 -5.58
N SER A 43 16.97 -26.81 -6.83
CA SER A 43 18.09 -26.90 -7.76
C SER A 43 19.15 -25.88 -7.34
N ARG A 44 20.25 -26.44 -6.85
CA ARG A 44 21.48 -25.83 -6.34
C ARG A 44 21.96 -24.65 -7.20
N VAL A 45 21.84 -23.43 -6.67
CA VAL A 45 22.74 -22.32 -7.05
C VAL A 45 23.98 -22.45 -6.17
N PRO A 46 25.19 -22.59 -6.73
CA PRO A 46 26.38 -22.95 -5.97
C PRO A 46 26.77 -21.85 -5.00
N ALA A 47 26.96 -22.27 -3.75
CA ALA A 47 27.54 -21.48 -2.68
C ALA A 47 29.00 -21.15 -3.01
N SER A 48 29.27 -19.86 -3.24
CA SER A 48 30.62 -19.30 -3.20
C SER A 48 30.60 -18.08 -2.26
N HIS A 49 31.03 -18.34 -1.02
CA HIS A 49 31.74 -17.44 -0.11
C HIS A 49 31.25 -16.00 0.15
N LYS A 50 30.58 -15.81 1.31
CA LYS A 50 30.96 -15.01 2.52
C LYS A 50 29.70 -14.79 3.38
N VAL A 51 29.57 -15.39 4.57
CA VAL A 51 30.02 -14.95 5.92
C VAL A 51 29.50 -13.59 6.38
N LYS A 52 28.69 -13.62 7.46
CA LYS A 52 28.30 -12.59 8.45
C LYS A 52 28.28 -11.12 8.00
N GLY A 53 27.05 -10.59 7.92
CA GLY A 53 26.71 -9.18 7.70
C GLY A 53 25.57 -9.14 6.71
N TYR A 54 24.42 -8.60 7.10
CA TYR A 54 23.23 -8.54 6.25
C TYR A 54 23.57 -7.87 4.91
N ASN A 55 23.41 -8.59 3.79
CA ASN A 55 23.52 -7.98 2.46
C ASN A 55 22.25 -7.15 2.23
N ASP A 56 22.38 -5.83 2.24
CA ASP A 56 21.36 -4.87 1.80
C ASP A 56 21.15 -4.96 0.27
N GLU A 57 20.88 -6.15 -0.24
CA GLU A 57 20.63 -6.39 -1.65
C GLU A 57 19.34 -5.68 -2.05
N THR A 58 19.52 -4.57 -2.75
CA THR A 58 18.42 -3.79 -3.32
C THR A 58 18.00 -4.46 -4.63
N ILE A 59 16.80 -5.00 -4.66
CA ILE A 59 16.24 -5.69 -5.82
C ILE A 59 15.40 -4.68 -6.61
N ILE A 60 15.76 -4.47 -7.89
CA ILE A 60 14.99 -3.61 -8.80
C ILE A 60 13.78 -4.40 -9.31
N LEU A 61 12.60 -3.80 -9.16
CA LEU A 61 11.33 -4.38 -9.60
C LEU A 61 10.85 -3.68 -10.87
N GLU A 62 10.39 -4.46 -11.84
CA GLU A 62 9.71 -3.95 -13.03
C GLU A 62 8.21 -3.74 -12.72
N PRO A 63 7.71 -2.50 -12.59
CA PRO A 63 6.37 -2.26 -12.04
C PRO A 63 5.22 -2.87 -12.84
N LYS A 64 5.43 -3.15 -14.13
CA LYS A 64 4.45 -3.84 -15.00
C LYS A 64 4.29 -5.32 -14.66
N LYS A 65 5.35 -5.96 -14.15
CA LYS A 65 5.34 -7.39 -13.78
C LYS A 65 4.85 -7.63 -12.35
N TYR A 66 4.85 -6.59 -11.50
CA TYR A 66 4.49 -6.69 -10.09
C TYR A 66 3.37 -5.71 -9.74
N PRO A 67 2.08 -6.09 -9.91
CA PRO A 67 0.93 -5.20 -9.65
C PRO A 67 0.91 -4.60 -8.24
N MET A 68 1.44 -5.33 -7.25
CA MET A 68 1.61 -4.85 -5.87
C MET A 68 2.38 -3.53 -5.79
N VAL A 69 3.35 -3.30 -6.68
CA VAL A 69 4.12 -2.05 -6.72
C VAL A 69 3.23 -0.85 -7.07
N GLN A 70 2.26 -1.04 -7.97
CA GLN A 70 1.30 0.01 -8.31
C GLN A 70 0.38 0.31 -7.11
N GLU A 71 -0.06 -0.71 -6.38
CA GLU A 71 -0.86 -0.54 -5.17
C GLU A 71 -0.09 0.17 -4.05
N LEU A 72 1.20 -0.13 -3.87
CA LEU A 72 2.05 0.59 -2.93
C LEU A 72 2.23 2.07 -3.33
N GLY A 73 2.30 2.36 -4.63
CA GLY A 73 2.31 3.73 -5.15
C GLY A 73 1.00 4.48 -4.88
N LYS A 74 -0.15 3.82 -5.09
CA LYS A 74 -1.47 4.38 -4.72
C LYS A 74 -1.57 4.66 -3.23
N PHE A 75 -1.16 3.71 -2.40
CA PHE A 75 -1.10 3.86 -0.95
C PHE A 75 -0.27 5.07 -0.54
N ALA A 76 0.94 5.23 -1.09
CA ALA A 76 1.82 6.34 -0.75
C ALA A 76 1.19 7.71 -1.07
N VAL A 77 0.58 7.86 -2.24
CA VAL A 77 -0.11 9.10 -2.64
C VAL A 77 -1.32 9.38 -1.74
N GLN A 78 -2.12 8.34 -1.43
CA GLN A 78 -3.28 8.49 -0.55
C GLN A 78 -2.89 8.89 0.88
N GLN A 79 -1.87 8.24 1.44
CA GLN A 79 -1.36 8.59 2.77
C GLN A 79 -0.83 10.02 2.78
N LYS A 80 -0.06 10.42 1.77
CA LYS A 80 0.43 11.80 1.67
C LYS A 80 -0.71 12.82 1.59
N TYR A 81 -1.76 12.53 0.83
CA TYR A 81 -2.95 13.39 0.77
C TYR A 81 -3.66 13.52 2.13
N ILE A 82 -3.70 12.45 2.93
CA ILE A 82 -4.26 12.47 4.29
C ILE A 82 -3.37 13.28 5.24
N GLU A 83 -2.04 13.12 5.15
CA GLU A 83 -1.06 13.87 5.96
C GLU A 83 -1.08 15.37 5.64
N ASP A 84 -1.13 15.73 4.35
CA ASP A 84 -1.07 17.10 3.84
C ASP A 84 -2.46 17.73 3.68
N ALA A 85 -3.49 17.23 4.37
CA ALA A 85 -4.92 17.55 4.23
C ALA A 85 -5.24 19.06 4.34
N SER A 86 -4.82 19.79 3.33
CA SER A 86 -5.18 21.13 2.97
C SER A 86 -6.26 20.98 1.92
N PHE A 87 -7.43 21.55 2.19
CA PHE A 87 -8.63 21.41 1.36
C PHE A 87 -8.48 21.87 -0.11
N SER A 88 -7.33 22.42 -0.50
CA SER A 88 -7.08 23.00 -1.82
C SER A 88 -6.33 22.10 -2.80
N THR A 89 -5.79 20.96 -2.38
CA THR A 89 -4.86 20.17 -3.20
C THR A 89 -5.24 18.69 -3.20
N LEU A 90 -5.79 18.19 -4.30
CA LEU A 90 -6.08 16.77 -4.49
C LEU A 90 -4.94 16.08 -5.26
N MET A 91 -4.41 14.99 -4.72
CA MET A 91 -3.37 14.19 -5.38
C MET A 91 -3.97 12.94 -6.01
N VAL A 92 -3.78 12.76 -7.31
CA VAL A 92 -4.28 11.61 -8.07
C VAL A 92 -3.10 10.79 -8.58
N PHE A 93 -2.96 9.58 -8.07
CA PHE A 93 -1.96 8.61 -8.55
C PHE A 93 -2.15 8.31 -10.05
N LYS A 94 -1.04 8.21 -10.80
CA LYS A 94 -1.04 7.82 -12.21
C LYS A 94 -0.38 6.47 -12.45
N GLU A 95 0.91 6.37 -12.18
CA GLU A 95 1.68 5.14 -12.41
C GLU A 95 2.97 5.13 -11.58
N VAL A 96 3.46 3.93 -11.28
CA VAL A 96 4.86 3.71 -10.88
C VAL A 96 5.66 3.30 -12.12
N PHE A 97 6.77 3.98 -12.38
CA PHE A 97 7.67 3.65 -13.50
C PHE A 97 8.99 3.01 -13.04
N ARG A 98 9.37 3.18 -11.78
CA ARG A 98 10.56 2.52 -11.20
C ARG A 98 10.31 2.17 -9.74
N ALA A 99 10.67 0.96 -9.34
CA ALA A 99 10.64 0.56 -7.94
C ALA A 99 11.83 -0.34 -7.60
N SER A 100 12.21 -0.33 -6.35
CA SER A 100 13.13 -1.30 -5.78
C SER A 100 12.72 -1.62 -4.36
N PHE A 101 13.18 -2.75 -3.83
CA PHE A 101 13.04 -3.03 -2.41
C PHE A 101 14.34 -3.49 -1.78
N THR A 102 14.49 -3.18 -0.50
CA THR A 102 15.57 -3.67 0.34
C THR A 102 14.94 -4.46 1.48
N ARG A 103 15.42 -5.69 1.69
CA ARG A 103 14.95 -6.54 2.80
C ARG A 103 15.64 -6.14 4.09
N TYR A 104 14.90 -6.09 5.18
CA TYR A 104 15.43 -5.99 6.55
C TYR A 104 14.92 -7.15 7.41
N LYS A 105 15.37 -7.20 8.67
CA LYS A 105 15.16 -8.33 9.59
C LYS A 105 13.69 -8.81 9.62
N ASP A 106 12.74 -7.88 9.69
CA ASP A 106 11.31 -8.15 9.90
C ASP A 106 10.40 -7.60 8.77
N GLY A 107 10.93 -7.36 7.57
CA GLY A 107 10.14 -6.83 6.43
C GLY A 107 10.94 -6.27 5.25
N PHE A 108 10.31 -5.37 4.48
CA PHE A 108 10.84 -4.78 3.25
C PHE A 108 10.61 -3.26 3.19
N ILE A 109 11.60 -2.49 2.71
CA ILE A 109 11.43 -1.07 2.36
C ILE A 109 11.33 -1.02 0.86
N TYR A 110 10.21 -0.54 0.35
CA TYR A 110 10.00 -0.28 -1.07
C TYR A 110 10.32 1.18 -1.37
N LYS A 111 11.27 1.42 -2.26
CA LYS A 111 11.52 2.72 -2.87
C LYS A 111 10.74 2.79 -4.18
N ILE A 112 9.83 3.74 -4.29
CA ILE A 112 8.86 3.84 -5.38
C ILE A 112 9.02 5.20 -6.04
N ASN A 113 9.19 5.19 -7.36
CA ASN A 113 9.23 6.39 -8.18
C ASN A 113 8.07 6.34 -9.17
N GLY A 114 7.22 7.37 -9.14
CA GLY A 114 6.01 7.39 -9.95
C GLY A 114 5.60 8.78 -10.40
N LYS A 115 4.47 8.83 -11.09
CA LYS A 115 3.79 10.06 -11.51
C LYS A 115 2.53 10.25 -10.68
N VAL A 116 2.33 11.48 -10.25
CA VAL A 116 1.13 11.95 -9.56
C VAL A 116 0.60 13.17 -10.29
N LEU A 117 -0.71 13.32 -10.34
CA LEU A 117 -1.37 14.50 -10.84
C LEU A 117 -1.85 15.32 -9.66
N ILE A 118 -1.35 16.55 -9.52
CA ILE A 118 -1.78 17.47 -8.49
C ILE A 118 -2.88 18.34 -9.06
N LEU A 119 -4.08 18.22 -8.49
CA LEU A 119 -5.25 19.01 -8.83
C LEU A 119 -5.39 20.15 -7.83
N GLN A 120 -5.29 21.37 -8.35
CA GLN A 120 -5.65 22.61 -7.66
C GLN A 120 -6.89 23.18 -8.34
N ARG A 121 -7.68 24.00 -7.65
CA ARG A 121 -9.05 24.46 -8.04
C ARG A 121 -9.33 24.64 -9.54
N THR A 122 -8.37 25.16 -10.31
CA THR A 122 -8.51 25.42 -11.75
C THR A 122 -7.40 24.83 -12.61
N SER A 123 -6.50 24.02 -12.05
CA SER A 123 -5.28 23.59 -12.75
C SER A 123 -4.85 22.20 -12.32
N TYR A 124 -4.25 21.47 -13.26
CA TYR A 124 -3.65 20.17 -13.00
C TYR A 124 -2.18 20.22 -13.37
N PHE A 125 -1.32 19.73 -12.48
CA PHE A 125 0.12 19.69 -12.67
C PHE A 125 0.58 18.24 -12.58
N PRO A 126 1.01 17.63 -13.71
CA PRO A 126 1.72 16.36 -13.62
C PRO A 126 3.03 16.61 -12.87
N LYS A 127 3.32 15.76 -11.91
CA LYS A 127 4.54 15.79 -11.10
C LYS A 127 5.07 14.38 -10.94
N HIS A 128 6.35 14.31 -10.63
CA HIS A 128 6.99 13.08 -10.21
C HIS A 128 6.96 12.98 -8.68
N PHE A 129 6.93 11.75 -8.18
CA PHE A 129 7.06 11.48 -6.76
C PHE A 129 8.08 10.38 -6.49
N GLU A 130 8.72 10.50 -5.34
CA GLU A 130 9.55 9.49 -4.69
C GLU A 130 8.93 9.14 -3.34
N ALA A 131 8.77 7.85 -3.06
CA ALA A 131 8.20 7.38 -1.80
C ALA A 131 9.00 6.20 -1.24
N GLU A 132 9.14 6.16 0.09
CA GLU A 132 9.59 4.98 0.82
C GLU A 132 8.41 4.38 1.60
N VAL A 133 7.99 3.17 1.22
CA VAL A 133 6.93 2.43 1.92
C VAL A 133 7.53 1.25 2.66
N VAL A 134 7.24 1.17 3.95
CA VAL A 134 7.77 0.11 4.81
C VAL A 134 6.67 -0.93 5.00
N VAL A 135 6.98 -2.18 4.66
CA VAL A 135 6.06 -3.32 4.77
C VAL A 135 6.66 -4.34 5.73
N MET A 136 6.07 -4.47 6.92
CA MET A 136 6.55 -5.37 7.96
C MET A 136 5.60 -6.53 8.16
N GLN A 137 6.17 -7.70 8.48
CA GLN A 137 5.42 -8.90 8.80
C GLN A 137 5.59 -9.21 10.29
N SER A 138 4.48 -9.22 11.01
CA SER A 138 4.43 -9.62 12.42
C SER A 138 3.61 -10.89 12.60
N TYR A 139 3.62 -11.42 13.83
CA TYR A 139 2.73 -12.52 14.24
C TYR A 139 1.24 -12.10 14.26
N LEU A 140 0.94 -10.80 14.36
CA LEU A 140 -0.42 -10.24 14.34
C LEU A 140 -0.93 -9.95 12.92
N GLY A 141 -0.04 -9.99 11.92
CA GLY A 141 -0.36 -9.68 10.54
C GLY A 141 0.68 -8.80 9.86
N GLN A 142 0.33 -8.35 8.66
CA GLN A 142 1.15 -7.46 7.84
C GLN A 142 0.71 -6.01 8.07
N TYR A 143 1.67 -5.12 8.28
CA TYR A 143 1.40 -3.68 8.39
C TYR A 143 2.28 -2.88 7.43
N MET A 144 1.74 -1.75 6.98
CA MET A 144 2.40 -0.86 6.04
C MET A 144 2.30 0.57 6.53
N TYR A 145 3.38 1.34 6.35
CA TYR A 145 3.36 2.78 6.61
C TYR A 145 4.23 3.53 5.61
N LEU A 146 3.89 4.80 5.40
CA LEU A 146 4.66 5.72 4.58
C LEU A 146 5.78 6.31 5.43
N LYS A 147 7.04 6.05 5.05
CA LYS A 147 8.21 6.53 5.78
C LYS A 147 8.68 7.89 5.28
N SER A 148 8.64 8.11 3.97
CA SER A 148 8.97 9.39 3.36
C SER A 148 8.26 9.56 2.02
N PHE A 149 7.98 10.80 1.66
CA PHE A 149 7.37 11.16 0.39
C PHE A 149 7.89 12.51 -0.11
N LEU A 150 8.34 12.56 -1.36
CA LEU A 150 8.87 13.75 -2.01
C LEU A 150 8.17 13.96 -3.36
N ILE A 151 7.82 15.22 -3.64
CA ILE A 151 7.24 15.63 -4.93
C ILE A 151 8.23 16.57 -5.62
N PHE A 152 8.46 16.37 -6.91
CA PHE A 152 9.31 17.23 -7.73
C PHE A 152 8.70 17.45 -9.12
N PRO A 153 9.14 18.49 -9.85
CA PRO A 153 8.65 18.81 -11.19
C PRO A 153 8.63 17.63 -12.14
#